data_AF-A0A1A8C4V8-F1
#
_entry.id   AF-A0A1A8C4V8-F1
#
_cell.length_a   1.000
_cell.length_b   1.000
_cell.length_c   1.000
_cell.angle_alpha   90.00
_cell.angle_beta   90.00
_cell.angle_gamma   90.00
#
_symmetry.space_group_name_H-M   'P 1'
#
loop_
_entity.id
_entity.type
_entity.pdbx_description
1 polymer ?
#
loop_
_entity_poly.entity_id
_entity_poly.type
_entity_poly.pdbx_seq_one_letter_code
_entity_poly.pdbx_strand_id
1 'polypeptide(L)'
;QFSPHNHPKLQQLWLKAHYVEAEKLRGRPLGAVGKYRVRRKFPLPRTIWDGEETSYCFKEKSRGVLREWYTHNPYPSPREKRELAEATGLTTTQVSNWFKNRRQRDRAAEAKERENSENNNAGGNKQNQLSPLDGGKSLMSSSEDEFSPPQSPDQNSALLLQGNMSHPGASSYPMSGLGGPQPVHGMHGHPHQLQDSLLGPLTSSLVDLGS
;
A
#
# COMPACT_ATOMS: atom_id res chain seq x y z
N GLN A 1 -37.70 3.76 -3.04
CA GLN A 1 -36.42 4.46 -3.34
C GLN A 1 -36.25 5.57 -2.30
N PHE A 2 -35.03 5.85 -1.83
CA PHE A 2 -34.83 6.86 -0.78
C PHE A 2 -34.72 8.28 -1.38
N SER A 3 -35.15 9.29 -0.62
CA SER A 3 -34.99 10.70 -1.02
C SER A 3 -33.51 11.07 -1.19
N PRO A 4 -33.11 11.85 -2.21
CA PRO A 4 -31.72 12.18 -2.50
C PRO A 4 -30.94 12.79 -1.31
N HIS A 5 -31.60 13.60 -0.48
CA HIS A 5 -30.96 14.19 0.70
C HIS A 5 -30.47 13.14 1.73
N ASN A 6 -31.06 11.94 1.72
CA ASN A 6 -30.68 10.83 2.61
C ASN A 6 -29.53 10.00 2.04
N HIS A 7 -29.25 10.12 0.74
CA HIS A 7 -28.24 9.29 0.07
C HIS A 7 -26.86 9.38 0.72
N PRO A 8 -26.30 10.57 1.06
CA PRO A 8 -24.97 10.64 1.66
C PRO A 8 -24.85 9.84 2.96
N LYS A 9 -25.86 9.94 3.83
CA LYS A 9 -25.90 9.23 5.12
C LYS A 9 -26.00 7.71 4.92
N LEU A 10 -26.86 7.28 4.00
CA LEU A 10 -27.06 5.85 3.71
C LEU A 10 -25.83 5.23 3.03
N GLN A 11 -25.17 5.97 2.12
CA GLN A 11 -23.92 5.55 1.49
C GLN A 11 -22.80 5.40 2.52
N GLN A 12 -22.68 6.35 3.47
CA GLN A 12 -21.72 6.24 4.56
C GLN A 12 -21.94 5.00 5.43
N LEU A 13 -23.20 4.72 5.79
CA LEU A 13 -23.56 3.54 6.59
C LEU A 13 -23.23 2.24 5.84
N TRP A 14 -23.59 2.14 4.56
CA TRP A 14 -23.26 1.00 3.71
C TRP A 14 -21.76 0.72 3.66
N LEU A 15 -20.97 1.76 3.35
CA LEU A 15 -19.52 1.64 3.25
C LEU A 15 -18.89 1.27 4.59
N LYS A 16 -19.33 1.91 5.68
CA LYS A 16 -18.81 1.65 7.02
C LYS A 16 -19.08 0.20 7.44
N ALA A 17 -20.29 -0.31 7.22
CA ALA A 17 -20.65 -1.69 7.54
C ALA A 17 -19.71 -2.68 6.85
N HIS A 18 -19.53 -2.55 5.53
CA HIS A 18 -18.65 -3.44 4.79
C HIS A 18 -17.16 -3.28 5.11
N TYR A 19 -16.70 -2.08 5.49
CA TYR A 19 -15.33 -1.92 5.97
C TYR A 19 -15.11 -2.64 7.29
N VAL A 20 -16.00 -2.48 8.27
CA VAL A 20 -15.91 -3.14 9.57
C VAL A 20 -15.93 -4.66 9.43
N GLU A 21 -16.82 -5.20 8.58
CA GLU A 21 -16.86 -6.63 8.27
C GLU A 21 -15.55 -7.12 7.66
N ALA A 22 -15.01 -6.37 6.68
CA ALA A 22 -13.75 -6.73 6.02
C ALA A 22 -12.53 -6.63 6.95
N GLU A 23 -12.52 -5.68 7.88
CA GLU A 23 -11.47 -5.54 8.91
C GLU A 23 -11.52 -6.68 9.90
N LYS A 24 -12.72 -7.04 10.38
CA LYS A 24 -12.93 -8.18 11.28
C LYS A 24 -12.46 -9.49 10.67
N LEU A 25 -12.78 -9.73 9.39
CA LEU A 25 -12.33 -10.93 8.66
C LEU A 25 -10.81 -10.97 8.43
N ARG A 26 -10.15 -9.81 8.33
CA ARG A 26 -8.70 -9.73 8.11
C ARG A 26 -7.88 -9.65 9.39
N GLY A 27 -8.50 -9.39 10.53
CA GLY A 27 -7.82 -9.17 11.81
C GLY A 27 -6.91 -7.93 11.83
N ARG A 28 -7.04 -7.01 10.86
CA ARG A 28 -6.24 -5.79 10.77
C ARG A 28 -6.99 -4.64 10.10
N PRO A 29 -6.68 -3.37 10.45
CA PRO A 29 -7.30 -2.20 9.83
C PRO A 29 -7.12 -2.14 8.31
N LEU A 30 -8.11 -1.60 7.61
CA LEU A 30 -8.15 -1.56 6.16
C LEU A 30 -7.45 -0.30 5.61
N GLY A 31 -6.34 -0.51 4.90
CA GLY A 31 -5.69 0.55 4.13
C GLY A 31 -6.50 0.99 2.90
N ALA A 32 -6.03 2.05 2.22
CA ALA A 32 -6.71 2.64 1.07
C ALA A 32 -7.06 1.63 -0.05
N VAL A 33 -6.12 0.73 -0.39
CA VAL A 33 -6.33 -0.33 -1.39
C VAL A 33 -7.38 -1.34 -0.92
N GLY A 34 -7.39 -1.68 0.36
CA GLY A 34 -8.40 -2.57 0.92
C GLY A 34 -9.80 -1.96 0.84
N LYS A 35 -9.94 -0.68 1.21
CA LYS A 35 -11.21 0.06 1.08
C LYS A 35 -11.67 0.18 -0.37
N TYR A 36 -10.74 0.36 -1.32
CA TYR A 36 -11.06 0.31 -2.75
C TYR A 36 -11.60 -1.07 -3.18
N ARG A 37 -10.96 -2.16 -2.75
CA ARG A 37 -11.41 -3.52 -3.06
C ARG A 37 -12.81 -3.80 -2.50
N VAL A 38 -13.11 -3.35 -1.28
CA VAL A 38 -14.45 -3.49 -0.68
C VAL A 38 -15.50 -2.76 -1.49
N ARG A 39 -15.27 -1.48 -1.86
CA ARG A 39 -16.19 -0.70 -2.70
C ARG A 39 -16.48 -1.35 -4.05
N ARG A 40 -15.48 -2.03 -4.63
CA ARG A 40 -15.65 -2.77 -5.89
C ARG A 40 -16.41 -4.08 -5.73
N LYS A 41 -16.25 -4.76 -4.60
CA LYS A 41 -16.96 -6.02 -4.32
C LYS A 41 -18.41 -5.77 -3.93
N PHE A 42 -18.68 -4.66 -3.23
CA PHE A 42 -19.98 -4.27 -2.72
C PHE A 42 -20.32 -2.85 -3.19
N PRO A 43 -20.68 -2.68 -4.48
CA PRO A 43 -21.06 -1.37 -5.01
C PRO A 43 -22.30 -0.83 -4.29
N LEU A 44 -22.49 0.49 -4.33
CA LEU A 44 -23.65 1.12 -3.73
C LEU A 44 -24.93 0.63 -4.42
N PRO A 45 -25.97 0.21 -3.66
CA PRO A 45 -27.22 -0.21 -4.26
C PRO A 45 -27.93 0.98 -4.94
N ARG A 46 -28.62 0.72 -6.06
CA ARG A 46 -29.36 1.73 -6.86
C ARG A 46 -30.47 2.47 -6.09
N THR A 47 -30.81 1.99 -4.90
CA THR A 47 -31.78 2.64 -4.01
C THR A 47 -31.21 3.88 -3.31
N ILE A 48 -29.89 3.99 -3.22
CA ILE A 48 -29.14 5.07 -2.54
C ILE A 48 -28.04 5.67 -3.44
N TRP A 49 -28.04 5.34 -4.73
CA TRP A 49 -27.09 5.80 -5.74
C TRP A 49 -27.80 5.90 -7.10
N ASP A 50 -27.55 6.97 -7.83
CA ASP A 50 -28.14 7.27 -9.16
C ASP A 50 -27.70 6.31 -10.26
N GLY A 51 -26.56 5.64 -10.06
CA GLY A 51 -26.10 4.58 -10.95
C GLY A 51 -25.11 5.00 -12.00
N GLU A 52 -24.54 6.21 -11.92
CA GLU A 52 -23.44 6.58 -12.80
C GLU A 52 -22.24 5.67 -12.52
N GLU A 53 -21.84 4.89 -13.53
CA GLU A 53 -20.74 3.95 -13.41
C GLU A 53 -19.41 4.68 -13.59
N THR A 54 -18.57 4.66 -12.57
CA THR A 54 -17.18 5.13 -12.71
C THR A 54 -16.39 4.06 -13.47
N SER A 55 -16.24 4.23 -14.79
CA SER A 55 -15.35 3.35 -15.57
C SER A 55 -13.92 3.52 -15.08
N TYR A 56 -13.41 2.50 -14.38
CA TYR A 56 -12.04 2.48 -13.88
C TYR A 56 -11.02 2.11 -14.97
N CYS A 57 -11.50 1.63 -16.13
CA CYS A 57 -10.66 1.33 -17.28
C CYS A 57 -10.62 2.53 -18.23
N PHE A 58 -9.46 2.76 -18.85
CA PHE A 58 -9.34 3.71 -19.95
C PHE A 58 -10.26 3.31 -21.12
N LYS A 59 -10.64 4.28 -21.95
CA LYS A 59 -11.42 4.06 -23.18
C LYS A 59 -10.71 3.04 -24.09
N GLU A 60 -11.48 2.29 -24.87
CA GLU A 60 -10.95 1.21 -25.70
C GLU A 60 -9.90 1.71 -26.70
N LYS A 61 -10.12 2.88 -27.31
CA LYS A 61 -9.13 3.54 -28.19
C LYS A 61 -7.77 3.72 -27.51
N SER A 62 -7.75 4.31 -26.32
CA SER A 62 -6.52 4.52 -25.54
C SER A 62 -5.85 3.19 -25.18
N ARG A 63 -6.64 2.16 -24.84
CA ARG A 63 -6.13 0.82 -24.53
C ARG A 63 -5.50 0.14 -25.74
N GLY A 64 -6.08 0.31 -26.93
CA GLY A 64 -5.56 -0.21 -28.19
C GLY A 64 -4.14 0.29 -28.45
N VAL A 65 -3.97 1.62 -28.46
CA VAL A 65 -2.66 2.28 -28.67
C VAL A 65 -1.61 1.80 -27.66
N LEU A 66 -1.96 1.72 -26.37
CA LEU A 66 -1.02 1.26 -25.34
C LEU A 66 -0.63 -0.21 -25.53
N ARG A 67 -1.56 -1.06 -25.95
CA ARG A 67 -1.29 -2.49 -26.20
C ARG A 67 -0.38 -2.68 -27.41
N GLU A 68 -0.68 -2.00 -28.50
CA GLU A 68 0.14 -2.02 -29.71
C GLU A 68 1.55 -1.52 -29.46
N TRP A 69 1.70 -0.41 -28.72
CA TRP A 69 3.03 0.08 -28.38
C TRP A 69 3.81 -0.90 -27.50
N TYR A 70 3.13 -1.54 -26.54
CA TYR A 70 3.75 -2.51 -25.63
C TYR A 70 4.35 -3.74 -26.32
N THR A 71 3.77 -4.20 -27.42
CA THR A 71 4.33 -5.34 -28.18
C THR A 71 5.65 -4.99 -28.85
N HIS A 72 5.88 -3.72 -29.16
CA HIS A 72 7.11 -3.23 -29.77
C HIS A 72 8.16 -2.89 -28.72
N ASN A 73 7.76 -2.18 -27.66
CA ASN A 73 8.66 -1.81 -26.58
C ASN A 73 7.90 -1.83 -25.23
N PRO A 74 8.32 -2.61 -24.24
CA PRO A 74 7.69 -2.61 -22.92
C PRO A 74 8.20 -1.51 -21.98
N TYR A 75 9.25 -0.77 -22.36
CA TYR A 75 9.93 0.24 -21.55
C TYR A 75 10.07 1.59 -22.29
N PRO A 76 8.99 2.39 -22.37
CA PRO A 76 9.05 3.70 -22.99
C PRO A 76 9.91 4.68 -22.21
N SER A 77 10.72 5.45 -22.95
CA SER A 77 11.46 6.60 -22.47
C SER A 77 10.52 7.73 -22.01
N PRO A 78 11.01 8.71 -21.22
CA PRO A 78 10.21 9.86 -20.80
C PRO A 78 9.62 10.68 -21.96
N ARG A 79 10.28 10.69 -23.12
CA ARG A 79 9.77 11.35 -24.33
C ARG A 79 8.62 10.56 -24.95
N GLU A 80 8.81 9.26 -25.19
CA GLU A 80 7.76 8.40 -25.76
C GLU A 80 6.52 8.34 -24.86
N LYS A 81 6.69 8.41 -23.54
CA LYS A 81 5.56 8.53 -22.59
C LYS A 81 4.74 9.80 -22.79
N ARG A 82 5.36 10.91 -23.19
CA ARG A 82 4.65 12.16 -23.50
C ARG A 82 3.88 12.03 -24.80
N GLU A 83 4.51 11.48 -25.84
CA GLU A 83 3.87 11.21 -27.13
C GLU A 83 2.66 10.26 -26.97
N LEU A 84 2.80 9.20 -26.16
CA LEU A 84 1.69 8.29 -25.82
C LEU A 84 0.59 8.98 -25.01
N ALA A 85 0.94 9.87 -24.08
CA ALA A 85 -0.03 10.64 -23.30
C ALA A 85 -0.88 11.53 -24.22
N GLU A 86 -0.24 12.23 -25.15
CA GLU A 86 -0.88 13.05 -26.17
C GLU A 86 -1.79 12.21 -27.09
N ALA A 87 -1.29 11.09 -27.62
CA ALA A 87 -2.05 10.22 -28.53
C ALA A 87 -3.26 9.56 -27.86
N THR A 88 -3.17 9.26 -26.56
CA THR A 88 -4.21 8.53 -25.82
C THR A 88 -5.17 9.43 -25.04
N GLY A 89 -4.85 10.72 -24.89
CA GLY A 89 -5.56 11.65 -24.02
C GLY A 89 -5.44 11.33 -22.53
N LEU A 90 -4.37 10.62 -22.14
CA LEU A 90 -4.08 10.26 -20.75
C LEU A 90 -2.96 11.13 -20.19
N THR A 91 -2.81 11.17 -18.87
CA THR A 91 -1.64 11.82 -18.27
C THR A 91 -0.40 10.94 -18.40
N THR A 92 0.78 11.55 -18.44
CA THR A 92 2.07 10.83 -18.45
C THR A 92 2.23 9.86 -17.28
N THR A 93 1.66 10.21 -16.11
CA THR A 93 1.59 9.35 -14.94
C THR A 93 0.68 8.14 -15.15
N GLN A 94 -0.50 8.32 -15.76
CA GLN A 94 -1.40 7.22 -16.11
C GLN A 94 -0.74 6.25 -17.09
N VAL A 95 -0.08 6.76 -18.13
CA VAL A 95 0.69 5.96 -19.08
C VAL A 95 1.81 5.20 -18.35
N SER A 96 2.61 5.90 -17.53
CA SER A 96 3.69 5.27 -16.75
C SER A 96 3.18 4.13 -15.85
N ASN A 97 2.06 4.35 -15.16
CA ASN A 97 1.44 3.34 -14.31
C ASN A 97 0.88 2.17 -15.11
N TRP A 98 0.31 2.43 -16.28
CA TRP A 98 -0.19 1.37 -17.16
C TRP A 98 0.92 0.41 -17.56
N PHE A 99 2.06 0.94 -18.04
CA PHE A 99 3.21 0.11 -18.42
C PHE A 99 3.79 -0.67 -17.24
N LYS A 100 3.92 -0.02 -16.07
CA LYS A 100 4.35 -0.68 -14.83
C LYS A 100 3.44 -1.85 -14.47
N ASN A 101 2.13 -1.62 -14.44
CA ASN A 101 1.14 -2.62 -14.06
C ASN A 101 1.05 -3.75 -15.10
N ARG A 102 1.23 -3.43 -16.39
CA ARG A 102 1.23 -4.43 -17.46
C ARG A 102 2.40 -5.41 -17.29
N ARG A 103 3.62 -4.90 -17.10
CA ARG A 103 4.80 -5.75 -16.85
C ARG A 103 4.67 -6.58 -15.56
N GLN A 104 4.04 -6.04 -14.52
CA GLN A 104 3.77 -6.81 -13.30
C GLN A 104 2.82 -7.98 -13.55
N ARG A 105 1.76 -7.78 -14.36
CA ARG A 105 0.83 -8.84 -14.74
C ARG A 105 1.50 -9.93 -15.57
N ASP A 106 2.41 -9.56 -16.47
CA ASP A 106 3.10 -10.52 -17.33
C ASP A 106 4.02 -11.41 -16.49
N ARG A 107 4.83 -10.83 -15.61
CA ARG A 107 5.65 -11.61 -14.66
C ARG A 107 4.83 -12.51 -13.74
N ALA A 108 3.67 -12.05 -13.28
CA ALA A 108 2.78 -12.85 -12.44
C ALA A 108 2.14 -14.02 -13.23
N ALA A 109 1.86 -13.84 -14.51
CA ALA A 109 1.37 -14.90 -15.38
C ALA A 109 2.46 -15.94 -15.67
N GLU A 110 3.68 -15.50 -15.97
CA GLU A 110 4.85 -16.38 -16.17
C GLU A 110 5.17 -17.21 -14.92
N ALA A 111 5.10 -16.60 -13.72
CA ALA A 111 5.32 -17.32 -12.47
C ALA A 111 4.28 -18.42 -12.24
N LYS A 112 3.01 -18.14 -12.54
CA LYS A 112 1.91 -19.12 -12.42
C LYS A 112 2.05 -20.27 -13.44
N GLU A 113 2.53 -19.98 -14.65
CA GLU A 113 2.73 -20.98 -15.69
C GLU A 113 3.85 -21.97 -15.32
N ARG A 114 4.93 -21.49 -14.70
CA ARG A 114 6.02 -22.34 -14.20
C ARG A 114 5.56 -23.29 -13.09
N GLU A 115 4.82 -22.77 -12.11
CA GLU A 115 4.24 -23.57 -11.01
C GLU A 115 3.34 -24.70 -11.55
N ASN A 116 2.50 -24.40 -12.55
CA ASN A 116 1.62 -25.41 -13.15
C ASN A 116 2.39 -26.46 -13.98
N SER A 117 3.52 -26.09 -14.57
CA SER A 117 4.35 -27.00 -15.38
C SER A 117 5.15 -27.97 -14.50
N GLU A 118 5.66 -27.51 -13.36
CA GLU A 118 6.36 -28.36 -12.38
C GLU A 118 5.42 -29.40 -11.76
N ASN A 119 4.16 -29.05 -11.50
CA ASN A 119 3.17 -29.97 -10.94
C ASN A 119 2.72 -31.05 -11.94
N ASN A 120 2.82 -30.79 -13.25
CA ASN A 120 2.49 -31.78 -14.29
C ASN A 120 3.66 -32.74 -14.59
N ASN A 121 4.91 -32.36 -14.30
CA ASN A 121 6.08 -33.23 -14.55
C ASN A 121 6.39 -34.17 -13.36
N ALA A 122 5.84 -33.92 -12.18
CA ALA A 122 5.94 -34.83 -11.03
C ALA A 122 4.94 -36.01 -11.05
N GLY A 123 3.99 -36.03 -11.99
CA GLY A 123 2.98 -37.10 -12.13
C GLY A 123 3.38 -38.26 -13.07
N GLY A 124 4.57 -38.21 -13.66
CA GLY A 124 4.95 -39.04 -14.80
C GLY A 124 5.84 -40.25 -14.50
N ASN A 125 5.79 -40.89 -13.32
CA ASN A 125 6.35 -42.24 -13.19
C ASN A 125 5.90 -43.01 -11.92
N LYS A 126 4.67 -43.55 -11.89
CA LYS A 126 4.38 -44.81 -11.15
C LYS A 126 3.32 -45.62 -11.91
N GLN A 127 3.83 -46.58 -12.65
CA GLN A 127 3.09 -47.64 -13.34
C GLN A 127 2.44 -48.60 -12.34
N ASN A 128 1.20 -48.98 -12.63
CA ASN A 128 0.45 -50.19 -12.20
C ASN A 128 0.69 -50.77 -10.80
N GLN A 129 -0.33 -50.73 -9.95
CA GLN A 129 -0.95 -51.95 -9.39
C GLN A 129 -2.41 -51.66 -8.98
N LEU A 130 -3.33 -52.51 -9.47
CA LEU A 130 -4.75 -52.53 -9.16
C LEU A 130 -5.00 -53.27 -7.83
N SER A 131 -5.96 -52.80 -7.00
CA SER A 131 -6.91 -53.64 -6.24
C SER A 131 -8.02 -52.79 -5.59
N PRO A 132 -9.30 -53.25 -5.54
CA PRO A 132 -10.43 -52.54 -4.93
C PRO A 132 -10.93 -53.15 -3.59
N LEU A 133 -11.72 -52.34 -2.86
CA LEU A 133 -12.75 -52.65 -1.83
C LEU A 133 -12.42 -52.33 -0.35
N ASP A 134 -13.51 -51.95 0.36
CA ASP A 134 -13.72 -51.75 1.80
C ASP A 134 -13.31 -50.36 2.37
N GLY A 135 -14.16 -49.56 3.03
CA GLY A 135 -15.37 -49.87 3.80
C GLY A 135 -15.18 -49.53 5.29
N GLY A 136 -15.03 -48.25 5.67
CA GLY A 136 -14.76 -47.91 7.08
C GLY A 136 -15.03 -46.46 7.50
N LYS A 137 -16.10 -46.28 8.28
CA LYS A 137 -16.52 -45.09 9.03
C LYS A 137 -15.59 -44.75 10.22
N SER A 138 -15.36 -43.46 10.49
CA SER A 138 -15.25 -42.83 11.84
C SER A 138 -14.91 -41.34 11.67
N LEU A 139 -15.78 -40.42 12.07
CA LEU A 139 -15.87 -39.76 13.39
C LEU A 139 -14.78 -38.70 13.64
N MET A 140 -15.32 -37.49 13.86
CA MET A 140 -14.79 -36.27 14.44
C MET A 140 -13.59 -36.40 15.39
N SER A 141 -12.59 -35.52 15.20
CA SER A 141 -11.70 -35.08 16.27
C SER A 141 -11.27 -33.63 16.00
N SER A 142 -11.73 -32.72 16.87
CA SER A 142 -11.07 -31.45 17.13
C SER A 142 -9.72 -31.71 17.79
N SER A 143 -8.70 -30.94 17.43
CA SER A 143 -7.99 -30.09 18.40
C SER A 143 -7.00 -29.18 17.70
N GLU A 144 -6.84 -28.02 18.32
CA GLU A 144 -5.74 -27.07 18.24
C GLU A 144 -4.37 -27.68 17.86
N ASP A 145 -3.61 -26.99 17.00
CA ASP A 145 -2.41 -26.29 17.45
C ASP A 145 -1.66 -25.55 16.33
N GLU A 146 -1.07 -24.48 16.80
CA GLU A 146 -0.15 -23.50 16.23
C GLU A 146 1.04 -24.11 15.45
N PHE A 147 1.28 -23.66 14.21
CA PHE A 147 2.61 -23.82 13.60
C PHE A 147 3.01 -22.62 12.73
N SER A 148 4.02 -21.91 13.22
CA SER A 148 4.69 -20.77 12.61
C SER A 148 5.62 -21.18 11.44
N PRO A 149 6.01 -20.26 10.54
CA PRO A 149 6.81 -20.55 9.34
C PRO A 149 8.30 -20.85 9.65
N PRO A 150 9.02 -21.56 8.76
CA PRO A 150 10.34 -22.12 9.05
C PRO A 150 11.45 -21.06 9.09
N GLN A 151 12.37 -21.26 10.04
CA GLN A 151 13.54 -20.44 10.34
C GLN A 151 14.79 -21.02 9.64
N SER A 152 15.63 -20.12 9.11
CA SER A 152 16.94 -20.39 8.50
C SER A 152 17.99 -20.87 9.52
N PRO A 153 19.05 -21.61 9.11
CA PRO A 153 20.01 -22.18 10.04
C PRO A 153 21.12 -21.20 10.46
N ASP A 154 21.46 -21.27 11.74
CA ASP A 154 22.56 -20.59 12.44
C ASP A 154 23.97 -21.06 12.04
N GLN A 155 24.95 -20.18 12.26
CA GLN A 155 26.30 -20.54 12.69
C GLN A 155 26.73 -19.64 13.88
N ASN A 156 26.77 -20.22 15.09
CA ASN A 156 27.90 -20.30 16.05
C ASN A 156 28.88 -19.08 16.11
N SER A 157 29.30 -18.48 17.24
CA SER A 157 29.35 -18.86 18.68
C SER A 157 29.65 -17.62 19.54
N ALA A 158 29.33 -17.70 20.84
CA ALA A 158 29.54 -16.71 21.90
C ALA A 158 31.01 -16.59 22.41
N LEU A 159 31.41 -15.46 23.02
CA LEU A 159 31.70 -15.34 24.47
C LEU A 159 32.05 -13.91 24.96
N LEU A 160 31.80 -13.71 26.26
CA LEU A 160 31.90 -12.56 27.17
C LEU A 160 33.33 -12.03 27.46
N LEU A 161 33.48 -10.76 27.89
CA LEU A 161 33.90 -10.36 29.26
C LEU A 161 34.01 -8.82 29.43
N GLN A 162 33.64 -8.33 30.62
CA GLN A 162 33.83 -6.97 31.16
C GLN A 162 35.30 -6.49 31.20
N GLY A 163 35.51 -5.17 31.11
CA GLY A 163 36.76 -4.52 31.50
C GLY A 163 36.78 -3.00 31.31
N ASN A 164 36.60 -2.26 32.39
CA ASN A 164 36.75 -0.80 32.53
C ASN A 164 38.23 -0.39 32.54
N MET A 165 38.65 0.66 31.81
CA MET A 165 39.86 1.44 32.18
C MET A 165 39.94 2.82 31.48
N SER A 166 40.43 3.78 32.24
CA SER A 166 40.46 5.24 32.04
C SER A 166 41.53 5.76 31.05
N HIS A 167 41.35 7.02 30.60
CA HIS A 167 42.26 8.00 29.94
C HIS A 167 43.74 8.00 30.45
N PRO A 168 44.76 8.68 29.85
CA PRO A 168 44.72 9.96 29.07
C PRO A 168 45.81 10.22 27.99
N GLY A 169 45.85 11.46 27.44
CA GLY A 169 47.05 12.12 26.87
C GLY A 169 47.14 12.10 25.33
N ALA A 170 46.83 13.16 24.59
CA ALA A 170 47.52 14.46 24.42
C ALA A 170 48.81 14.40 23.57
N SER A 171 48.97 15.47 22.77
CA SER A 171 50.11 15.88 21.90
C SER A 171 50.02 15.45 20.43
N SER A 172 50.26 16.29 19.43
CA SER A 172 50.39 17.75 19.25
C SER A 172 50.87 17.94 17.80
N TYR A 173 50.37 19.01 17.18
CA TYR A 173 50.63 19.65 15.87
C TYR A 173 52.14 19.87 15.54
N PRO A 174 52.60 20.63 14.49
CA PRO A 174 51.92 21.44 13.44
C PRO A 174 52.60 21.35 12.03
N MET A 175 52.13 22.00 10.94
CA MET A 175 52.42 23.39 10.48
C MET A 175 51.61 23.61 9.18
N SER A 176 50.75 24.63 9.06
CA SER A 176 51.01 26.02 8.59
C SER A 176 51.38 26.11 7.10
N GLY A 177 50.83 27.00 6.27
CA GLY A 177 49.96 28.16 6.47
C GLY A 177 50.12 29.13 5.29
N LEU A 178 49.36 30.24 5.35
CA LEU A 178 49.41 31.48 4.54
C LEU A 178 48.53 31.49 3.27
N GLY A 179 47.61 32.44 3.07
CA GLY A 179 47.28 33.65 3.83
C GLY A 179 46.13 34.42 3.14
N GLY A 180 45.31 35.11 3.94
CA GLY A 180 44.21 35.98 3.48
C GLY A 180 44.69 37.31 2.87
N PRO A 181 43.87 38.41 2.83
CA PRO A 181 42.97 38.82 3.91
C PRO A 181 41.57 39.37 3.51
N GLN A 182 40.70 39.41 4.52
CA GLN A 182 39.47 40.23 4.74
C GLN A 182 39.86 41.72 5.00
N PRO A 183 38.99 42.72 5.34
CA PRO A 183 37.67 42.70 6.03
C PRO A 183 36.66 43.79 5.54
N VAL A 184 35.44 44.05 6.06
CA VAL A 184 35.01 44.45 7.43
C VAL A 184 33.47 44.58 7.59
N HIS A 185 33.00 44.46 8.85
CA HIS A 185 31.76 44.94 9.52
C HIS A 185 30.39 44.40 9.06
N GLY A 186 29.44 43.92 9.89
CA GLY A 186 29.15 43.88 11.34
C GLY A 186 27.61 43.72 11.45
N MET A 187 26.89 43.44 12.54
CA MET A 187 27.09 43.03 13.92
C MET A 187 25.66 43.02 14.57
N HIS A 188 25.37 42.12 15.53
CA HIS A 188 24.18 42.08 16.46
C HIS A 188 22.80 41.67 15.88
N GLY A 189 21.90 40.94 16.56
CA GLY A 189 21.84 40.45 17.95
C GLY A 189 20.41 40.58 18.54
N HIS A 190 19.80 39.43 18.89
CA HIS A 190 18.77 39.21 19.93
C HIS A 190 17.28 39.66 19.78
N PRO A 191 16.35 39.02 20.55
CA PRO A 191 14.92 38.80 20.23
C PRO A 191 13.95 39.66 21.08
N HIS A 192 12.67 39.74 20.70
CA HIS A 192 11.61 40.19 21.62
C HIS A 192 10.20 39.66 21.31
N GLN A 193 9.40 39.59 22.36
CA GLN A 193 8.12 38.90 22.55
C GLN A 193 7.03 39.95 22.92
N LEU A 194 5.74 39.61 22.72
CA LEU A 194 4.50 40.22 23.29
C LEU A 194 4.13 41.63 22.77
N GLN A 195 2.87 42.10 22.67
CA GLN A 195 1.52 41.82 23.22
C GLN A 195 0.52 42.51 22.22
N ASP A 196 -0.75 42.16 21.99
CA ASP A 196 -1.97 42.14 22.83
C ASP A 196 -3.10 41.46 22.00
N SER A 197 -3.82 40.45 22.48
CA SER A 197 -4.95 40.48 23.43
C SER A 197 -6.19 41.23 22.94
N LEU A 198 -7.20 40.51 22.42
CA LEU A 198 -8.61 40.78 22.78
C LEU A 198 -9.43 39.46 22.80
N LEU A 199 -9.50 38.91 24.01
CA LEU A 199 -10.65 38.35 24.73
C LEU A 199 -11.44 37.16 24.16
N GLY A 200 -11.46 36.11 25.00
CA GLY A 200 -12.15 34.83 24.81
C GLY A 200 -13.63 34.81 25.28
N PRO A 201 -14.12 33.64 25.79
CA PRO A 201 -15.50 33.20 25.67
C PRO A 201 -16.39 33.54 26.87
N LEU A 202 -17.69 33.80 26.63
CA LEU A 202 -18.74 33.86 27.66
C LEU A 202 -20.09 33.34 27.08
N THR A 203 -20.58 32.20 27.60
CA THR A 203 -21.77 32.04 28.46
C THR A 203 -23.16 32.15 27.80
N SER A 204 -23.90 31.04 27.89
CA SER A 204 -25.31 30.90 28.31
C SER A 204 -26.40 31.83 27.71
N SER A 205 -27.41 31.22 27.07
CA SER A 205 -28.80 31.59 27.41
C SER A 205 -29.78 30.44 27.12
N LEU A 206 -30.39 30.01 28.22
CA LEU A 206 -31.60 29.23 28.39
C LEU A 206 -32.81 30.07 27.93
N VAL A 207 -33.69 29.52 27.08
CA VAL A 207 -35.09 29.98 27.01
C VAL A 207 -36.03 28.78 27.08
N ASP A 208 -36.68 28.71 28.23
CA ASP A 208 -37.92 28.00 28.51
C ASP A 208 -39.08 28.82 27.92
N LEU A 209 -39.97 28.19 27.16
CA LEU A 209 -41.32 28.69 26.90
C LEU A 209 -42.26 27.49 26.84
N GLY A 210 -43.01 27.31 27.92
CA GLY A 210 -44.14 26.40 27.98
C GLY A 210 -45.33 26.86 27.14
N SER A 211 -46.07 25.87 26.66
CA SER A 211 -47.53 25.80 26.64
C SER A 211 -47.93 24.34 26.56
#